data_AF-A0A9D8F233-F1
#
_entry.id   AF-A0A9D8F233-F1
#
_cell.length_a   1.000
_cell.length_b   1.000
_cell.length_c   1.000
_cell.angle_alpha   90.00
_cell.angle_beta   90.00
_cell.angle_gamma   90.00
#
_symmetry.space_group_name_H-M   'P 1'
#
loop_
_entity.id
_entity.type
_entity.pdbx_description
1 polymer ?
#
loop_
_entity_poly.entity_id
_entity_poly.type
_entity_poly.pdbx_seq_one_letter_code
_entity_poly.pdbx_strand_id
1 'polypeptide(L)'
;MSRARTWLADYTWEFVVAQNAILCAAKNALHKPTSDGHAATRQLWESRHATTMPLEDAVELCRRCHRLAPFCFYNGNTFAAIIRDVMGSLSLPPAKAVVARSLAGHIVAGVATDIEERAFQEFCETLDKTS
;
A
#
# COMPACT_ATOMS: atom_id res chain seq x y z
N MET A 1 9.00 18.10 -3.10
CA MET A 1 8.51 16.85 -3.71
C MET A 1 6.98 16.87 -3.66
N SER A 2 6.24 16.80 -4.77
CA SER A 2 4.76 16.84 -4.67
C SER A 2 4.21 15.69 -3.81
N ARG A 3 3.32 16.01 -2.87
CA ARG A 3 2.54 15.06 -2.05
C ARG A 3 1.47 14.33 -2.86
N ALA A 4 0.96 14.97 -3.91
CA ALA A 4 -0.05 14.39 -4.79
C ALA A 4 0.58 13.93 -6.11
N ARG A 5 0.42 12.63 -6.44
CA ARG A 5 0.90 11.99 -7.67
C ARG A 5 0.02 10.79 -8.02
N THR A 6 0.26 10.19 -9.17
CA THR A 6 -0.26 8.88 -9.54
C THR A 6 0.56 7.76 -8.88
N TRP A 7 0.58 7.75 -7.55
CA TRP A 7 1.47 6.89 -6.73
C TRP A 7 1.36 5.39 -7.06
N LEU A 8 0.19 4.94 -7.50
CA LEU A 8 -0.13 3.53 -7.69
C LEU A 8 -0.33 3.14 -9.17
N ALA A 9 0.06 4.01 -10.11
CA ALA A 9 -0.22 3.81 -11.54
C ALA A 9 0.39 2.51 -12.10
N ASP A 10 1.61 2.17 -11.70
CA ASP A 10 2.34 1.01 -12.22
C ASP A 10 1.88 -0.33 -11.60
N TYR A 11 1.07 -0.28 -10.54
CA TYR A 11 0.61 -1.45 -9.82
C TYR A 11 -0.79 -1.84 -10.30
N THR A 12 -0.89 -2.44 -11.50
CA THR A 12 -2.18 -2.90 -12.03
C THR A 12 -2.79 -4.01 -11.15
N TRP A 13 -4.04 -4.38 -11.40
CA TRP A 13 -4.65 -5.50 -10.68
C TRP A 13 -3.88 -6.82 -10.88
N GLU A 14 -3.37 -7.06 -12.08
CA GLU A 14 -2.54 -8.22 -12.39
C GLU A 14 -1.25 -8.22 -11.57
N PHE A 15 -0.64 -7.05 -11.38
CA PHE A 15 0.49 -6.90 -10.46
C PHE A 15 0.11 -7.29 -9.03
N VAL A 16 -1.03 -6.81 -8.52
CA VAL A 16 -1.52 -7.14 -7.17
C VAL A 16 -1.69 -8.65 -7.00
N VAL A 17 -2.31 -9.32 -7.97
CA VAL A 17 -2.50 -10.78 -7.98
C VAL A 17 -1.17 -11.51 -7.99
N ALA A 18 -0.25 -11.12 -8.88
CA ALA A 18 1.08 -11.71 -8.99
C ALA A 18 1.90 -11.53 -7.69
N GLN A 19 1.85 -10.34 -7.09
CA GLN A 19 2.50 -10.04 -5.83
C GLN A 19 1.97 -10.92 -4.69
N ASN A 20 0.65 -11.15 -4.62
CA ASN A 20 0.09 -12.08 -3.64
C ASN A 20 0.55 -13.52 -3.90
N ALA A 21 0.56 -13.95 -5.17
CA ALA A 21 1.00 -15.30 -5.54
C ALA A 21 2.45 -15.57 -5.11
N ILE A 22 3.35 -14.60 -5.31
CA ILE A 22 4.76 -14.68 -4.86
C ILE A 22 4.84 -14.84 -3.34
N LEU A 23 4.08 -14.04 -2.57
CA LEU A 23 4.07 -14.11 -1.10
C LEU A 23 3.52 -15.45 -0.59
N CYS A 24 2.44 -15.94 -1.21
CA CYS A 24 1.87 -17.25 -0.91
C CYS A 24 2.87 -18.37 -1.20
N ALA A 25 3.53 -18.36 -2.37
CA ALA A 25 4.53 -19.35 -2.75
C ALA A 25 5.71 -19.39 -1.77
N ALA A 26 6.23 -18.22 -1.37
CA ALA A 26 7.34 -18.11 -0.42
C ALA A 26 7.04 -18.70 0.97
N LYS A 27 5.78 -18.89 1.32
CA LYS A 27 5.32 -19.45 2.60
C LYS A 27 4.51 -20.74 2.46
N ASN A 28 4.51 -21.34 1.27
CA ASN A 28 3.75 -22.54 0.93
C ASN A 28 2.25 -22.44 1.29
N ALA A 29 1.65 -21.28 1.04
CA ALA A 29 0.24 -21.03 1.27
C ALA A 29 -0.57 -21.05 -0.03
N LEU A 30 -1.86 -21.32 0.08
CA LEU A 30 -2.77 -21.37 -1.06
C LEU A 30 -3.02 -19.96 -1.63
N HIS A 31 -2.60 -19.72 -2.87
CA HIS A 31 -3.04 -18.55 -3.62
C HIS A 31 -4.42 -18.81 -4.24
N LYS A 32 -5.45 -18.17 -3.68
CA LYS A 32 -6.83 -18.28 -4.18
C LYS A 32 -7.62 -16.99 -3.89
N PRO A 33 -8.44 -16.49 -4.82
CA PRO A 33 -9.35 -15.38 -4.57
C PRO A 33 -10.46 -15.76 -3.57
N THR A 34 -10.95 -14.79 -2.81
CA THR A 34 -12.19 -14.94 -2.02
C THR A 34 -13.43 -14.71 -2.89
N SER A 35 -14.57 -15.28 -2.52
CA SER A 35 -15.83 -15.09 -3.26
C SER A 35 -16.33 -13.64 -3.20
N ASP A 36 -16.20 -13.01 -2.03
CA ASP A 36 -16.86 -11.75 -1.74
C ASP A 36 -15.90 -10.56 -1.89
N GLY A 37 -14.62 -10.76 -1.53
CA GLY A 37 -13.62 -9.69 -1.47
C GLY A 37 -12.94 -9.40 -2.80
N HIS A 38 -12.72 -10.41 -3.64
CA HIS A 38 -11.85 -10.30 -4.80
C HIS A 38 -12.38 -9.31 -5.85
N ALA A 39 -13.64 -9.48 -6.28
CA ALA A 39 -14.26 -8.62 -7.29
C ALA A 39 -14.42 -7.18 -6.80
N ALA A 40 -14.88 -6.99 -5.56
CA ALA A 40 -15.04 -5.67 -4.95
C ALA A 40 -13.69 -4.95 -4.81
N THR A 41 -12.64 -5.66 -4.40
CA THR A 41 -11.29 -5.08 -4.29
C THR A 41 -10.73 -4.71 -5.65
N ARG A 42 -10.89 -5.58 -6.66
CA ARG A 42 -10.49 -5.30 -8.04
C ARG A 42 -11.14 -4.02 -8.54
N GLN A 43 -12.47 -3.91 -8.43
CA GLN A 43 -13.22 -2.73 -8.88
C GLN A 43 -12.74 -1.46 -8.15
N LEU A 44 -12.57 -1.51 -6.83
CA LEU A 44 -12.05 -0.39 -6.06
C LEU A 44 -10.65 0.01 -6.54
N TRP A 45 -9.75 -0.96 -6.73
CA TRP A 45 -8.38 -0.72 -7.16
C TRP A 45 -8.32 -0.11 -8.55
N GLU A 46 -8.93 -0.75 -9.55
CA GLU A 46 -8.96 -0.31 -10.95
C GLU A 46 -9.55 1.11 -11.11
N SER A 47 -10.54 1.48 -10.28
CA SER A 47 -11.14 2.83 -10.32
C SER A 47 -10.25 3.95 -9.77
N ARG A 48 -9.19 3.64 -9.00
CA ARG A 48 -8.41 4.66 -8.28
C ARG A 48 -6.91 4.59 -8.49
N HIS A 49 -6.30 3.43 -8.73
CA HIS A 49 -4.84 3.27 -8.66
C HIS A 49 -4.08 4.18 -9.65
N ALA A 50 -4.66 4.47 -10.82
CA ALA A 50 -4.07 5.35 -11.82
C ALA A 50 -4.41 6.85 -11.65
N THR A 51 -5.14 7.22 -10.59
CA THR A 51 -5.55 8.62 -10.35
C THR A 51 -4.51 9.37 -9.52
N THR A 52 -4.43 10.69 -9.71
CA THR A 52 -3.61 11.55 -8.85
C THR A 52 -4.25 11.63 -7.46
N MET A 53 -3.50 11.29 -6.42
CA MET A 53 -3.96 11.35 -5.04
C MET A 53 -2.82 11.74 -4.08
N PRO A 54 -3.12 12.29 -2.90
CA PRO A 54 -2.17 12.41 -1.81
C PRO A 54 -1.58 11.05 -1.42
N LEU A 55 -0.36 11.05 -0.86
CA LEU A 55 0.31 9.81 -0.47
C LEU A 55 -0.46 9.04 0.60
N GLU A 56 -1.06 9.75 1.55
CA GLU A 56 -1.93 9.17 2.58
C GLU A 56 -3.18 8.48 2.01
N ASP A 57 -3.73 8.99 0.91
CA ASP A 57 -4.86 8.36 0.21
C ASP A 57 -4.42 7.06 -0.49
N ALA A 58 -3.18 7.00 -1.00
CA ALA A 58 -2.62 5.77 -1.54
C ALA A 58 -2.42 4.71 -0.44
N VAL A 59 -1.93 5.11 0.74
CA VAL A 59 -1.84 4.23 1.93
C VAL A 59 -3.23 3.72 2.33
N GLU A 60 -4.22 4.62 2.44
CA GLU A 60 -5.57 4.23 2.85
C GLU A 60 -6.27 3.35 1.79
N LEU A 61 -6.03 3.59 0.50
CA LEU A 61 -6.51 2.69 -0.57
C LEU A 61 -5.98 1.27 -0.37
N CYS A 62 -4.67 1.13 -0.17
CA CYS A 62 -4.04 -0.15 0.16
C CYS A 62 -4.63 -0.80 1.43
N ARG A 63 -4.86 -0.02 2.49
CA ARG A 63 -5.48 -0.51 3.75
C ARG A 63 -6.92 -0.97 3.52
N ARG A 64 -7.72 -0.25 2.74
CA ARG A 64 -9.09 -0.64 2.36
C ARG A 64 -9.10 -1.93 1.57
N CYS A 65 -8.23 -2.06 0.58
CA CYS A 65 -8.11 -3.28 -0.22
C CYS A 65 -7.67 -4.48 0.63
N HIS A 66 -6.78 -4.28 1.60
CA HIS A 66 -6.47 -5.30 2.61
C HIS A 66 -7.74 -5.72 3.38
N ARG A 67 -8.52 -4.76 3.92
CA ARG A 67 -9.74 -5.06 4.71
C ARG A 67 -10.83 -5.78 3.91
N LEU A 68 -10.89 -5.57 2.60
CA LEU A 68 -11.80 -6.31 1.70
C LEU A 68 -11.37 -7.77 1.48
N ALA A 69 -10.15 -8.15 1.87
CA ALA A 69 -9.63 -9.51 1.82
C ALA A 69 -9.81 -10.21 0.45
N PRO A 70 -9.19 -9.71 -0.64
CA PRO A 70 -9.33 -10.28 -1.99
C PRO A 70 -8.78 -11.69 -2.18
N PHE A 71 -7.91 -12.16 -1.28
CA PHE A 71 -7.28 -13.48 -1.33
C PHE A 71 -7.46 -14.23 -0.01
N CYS A 72 -7.32 -15.56 -0.02
CA CYS A 72 -7.41 -16.36 1.21
C CYS A 72 -6.30 -16.02 2.22
N PHE A 73 -5.12 -15.60 1.76
CA PHE A 73 -3.96 -15.33 2.61
C PHE A 73 -3.19 -14.08 2.15
N TYR A 74 -2.37 -13.54 3.06
CA TYR A 74 -1.40 -12.47 2.79
C TYR A 74 -1.97 -11.16 2.22
N ASN A 75 -3.25 -10.86 2.42
CA ASN A 75 -3.86 -9.60 1.97
C ASN A 75 -3.09 -8.36 2.46
N GLY A 76 -2.90 -8.24 3.79
CA GLY A 76 -2.16 -7.12 4.37
C GLY A 76 -0.71 -7.05 3.87
N ASN A 77 -0.03 -8.19 3.75
CA ASN A 77 1.34 -8.25 3.24
C ASN A 77 1.46 -7.84 1.77
N THR A 78 0.45 -8.17 0.95
CA THR A 78 0.41 -7.82 -0.47
C THR A 78 0.38 -6.30 -0.65
N PHE A 79 -0.58 -5.64 0.00
CA PHE A 79 -0.71 -4.18 -0.11
C PHE A 79 0.40 -3.45 0.66
N ALA A 80 0.91 -4.02 1.77
CA ALA A 80 2.05 -3.46 2.48
C ALA A 80 3.35 -3.53 1.65
N ALA A 81 3.54 -4.57 0.83
CA ALA A 81 4.67 -4.64 -0.09
C ALA A 81 4.62 -3.54 -1.14
N ILE A 82 3.43 -3.34 -1.76
CA ILE A 82 3.21 -2.27 -2.75
C ILE A 82 3.52 -0.90 -2.15
N ILE A 83 2.97 -0.57 -0.98
CA ILE A 83 3.19 0.76 -0.41
C ILE A 83 4.64 0.98 0.03
N ARG A 84 5.35 -0.07 0.47
CA ARG A 84 6.77 0.02 0.81
C ARG A 84 7.64 0.27 -0.41
N ASP A 85 7.26 -0.28 -1.56
CA ASP A 85 7.90 -0.02 -2.84
C ASP A 85 7.68 1.45 -3.28
N VAL A 86 6.44 1.94 -3.18
CA VAL A 86 6.11 3.37 -3.40
C VAL A 86 6.96 4.27 -2.51
N MET A 87 7.02 4.00 -1.20
CA MET A 87 7.88 4.77 -0.27
C MET A 87 9.36 4.69 -0.66
N GLY A 88 9.78 3.60 -1.30
CA GLY A 88 11.14 3.41 -1.75
C GLY A 88 11.54 4.20 -2.99
N SER A 89 10.56 4.62 -3.79
CA SER A 89 10.78 5.54 -4.91
C SER A 89 11.05 6.98 -4.46
N LEU A 90 10.78 7.31 -3.19
CA LEU A 90 11.03 8.64 -2.64
C LEU A 90 12.54 8.81 -2.39
N SER A 91 13.12 9.87 -2.96
CA SER A 91 14.49 10.32 -2.68
C SER A 91 14.58 10.94 -1.28
N LEU A 92 14.58 10.09 -0.26
CA LEU A 92 14.73 10.42 1.15
C LEU A 92 16.12 9.98 1.67
N PRO A 93 16.66 10.64 2.71
CA PRO A 93 17.80 10.11 3.45
C PRO A 93 17.53 8.68 3.95
N PRO A 94 18.52 7.76 3.96
CA PRO A 94 18.30 6.34 4.26
C PRO A 94 17.52 6.07 5.55
N ALA A 95 17.85 6.77 6.64
CA ALA A 95 17.15 6.64 7.91
C ALA A 95 15.66 7.02 7.80
N LYS A 96 15.35 8.15 7.14
CA LYS A 96 13.96 8.59 6.93
C LYS A 96 13.20 7.61 6.01
N ALA A 97 13.87 7.07 4.99
CA ALA A 97 13.29 6.11 4.08
C ALA A 97 12.91 4.79 4.78
N VAL A 98 13.71 4.33 5.75
CA VAL A 98 13.39 3.14 6.56
C VAL A 98 12.16 3.41 7.43
N VAL A 99 12.11 4.55 8.12
CA VAL A 99 10.97 4.92 8.98
C VAL A 99 9.68 5.05 8.16
N ALA A 100 9.70 5.79 7.04
CA ALA A 100 8.52 5.99 6.20
C ALA A 100 7.96 4.66 5.66
N ARG A 101 8.84 3.76 5.18
CA ARG A 101 8.44 2.40 4.75
C ARG A 101 7.81 1.58 5.88
N SER A 102 8.36 1.68 7.09
CA SER A 102 7.85 0.96 8.26
C SER A 102 6.44 1.45 8.62
N LEU A 103 6.28 2.77 8.78
CA LEU A 103 5.00 3.40 9.13
C LEU A 103 3.92 3.04 8.11
N ALA A 104 4.17 3.27 6.82
CA ALA A 104 3.20 2.96 5.77
C ALA A 104 2.82 1.47 5.74
N GLY A 105 3.81 0.58 5.91
CA GLY A 105 3.57 -0.86 5.97
C GLY A 105 2.71 -1.28 7.16
N HIS A 106 2.95 -0.72 8.35
CA HIS A 106 2.16 -1.00 9.56
C HIS A 106 0.72 -0.52 9.42
N ILE A 107 0.51 0.67 8.84
CA ILE A 107 -0.84 1.22 8.61
C ILE A 107 -1.63 0.31 7.67
N VAL A 108 -1.04 -0.06 6.53
CA VAL A 108 -1.70 -0.95 5.55
C VAL A 108 -1.98 -2.33 6.16
N ALA A 109 -1.02 -2.90 6.89
CA ALA A 109 -1.20 -4.19 7.56
C ALA A 109 -2.19 -4.14 8.74
N GLY A 110 -2.64 -2.94 9.15
CA GLY A 110 -3.60 -2.77 10.24
C GLY A 110 -3.01 -2.98 11.64
N VAL A 111 -1.70 -2.79 11.78
CA VAL A 111 -0.95 -2.99 13.04
C VAL A 111 -0.32 -1.71 13.57
N ALA A 112 -0.53 -0.58 12.89
CA ALA A 112 -0.03 0.72 13.34
C ALA A 112 -0.76 1.19 14.61
N THR A 113 -0.01 1.81 15.50
CA THR A 113 -0.51 2.56 16.65
C THR A 113 -0.93 3.98 16.26
N ASP A 114 -1.73 4.65 17.10
CA ASP A 114 -2.10 6.06 16.91
C ASP A 114 -0.88 7.00 16.82
N ILE A 115 0.24 6.63 17.46
CA ILE A 115 1.50 7.36 17.37
C ILE A 115 2.11 7.21 15.97
N GLU A 116 2.11 6.00 15.42
CA GLU A 116 2.62 5.73 14.08
C GLU A 116 1.74 6.35 12.98
N GLU A 117 0.41 6.31 13.15
CA GLU A 117 -0.52 6.97 12.22
C GLU A 117 -0.27 8.48 12.19
N ARG A 118 -0.11 9.14 13.35
CA ARG A 118 0.23 10.57 13.42
C ARG A 118 1.60 10.88 12.84
N ALA A 119 2.63 10.09 13.16
CA ALA A 119 3.97 10.28 12.61
C ALA A 119 3.99 10.17 11.07
N PHE A 120 3.14 9.30 10.51
CA PHE A 120 2.99 9.19 9.06
C PHE A 120 2.29 10.41 8.44
N GLN A 121 1.27 10.95 9.11
CA GLN A 121 0.60 12.19 8.68
C GLN A 121 1.58 13.37 8.67
N GLU A 122 2.34 13.56 9.77
CA GLU A 122 3.38 14.58 9.87
C GLU A 122 4.42 14.44 8.74
N PHE A 123 4.85 13.20 8.45
CA PHE A 123 5.73 12.91 7.33
C PHE A 123 5.13 13.37 5.99
N CYS A 124 3.86 13.06 5.70
CA CYS A 124 3.20 13.45 4.46
C CYS A 124 3.14 14.97 4.30
N GLU A 125 2.88 15.71 5.37
CA GLU A 125 2.89 17.18 5.38
C GLU A 125 4.25 17.79 5.05
N THR A 126 5.35 17.09 5.32
CA THR A 126 6.70 17.57 4.96
C THR A 126 7.01 17.50 3.47
N LEU A 127 6.28 16.65 2.71
CA LEU A 127 6.52 16.49 1.28
C LEU A 127 6.19 17.79 0.52
N ASP A 128 5.09 18.45 0.89
CA ASP A 128 4.64 19.72 0.30
C ASP A 128 5.65 20.85 0.49
N LYS A 129 6.36 20.87 1.64
CA LYS A 129 7.27 21.96 2.04
C LYS A 129 8.63 21.92 1.34
N THR A 130 8.89 20.90 0.53
CA THR A 130 10.19 20.69 -0.14
C THR A 130 10.07 20.79 -1.68
N SER A 131 9.05 21.49 -2.19
CA SER A 131 8.87 21.76 -3.63
C SER A 131 9.12 23.24 -3.92
#